data_AF-A0A8T6TAR1-F1
#
_entry.id   AF-A0A8T6TAR1-F1
#
_cell.length_a   1.000
_cell.length_b   1.000
_cell.length_c   1.000
_cell.angle_alpha   90.00
_cell.angle_beta   90.00
_cell.angle_gamma   90.00
#
_symmetry.space_group_name_H-M   'P 1'
#
loop_
_entity.id
_entity.type
_entity.pdbx_description
1 polymer ?
#
loop_
_entity_poly.entity_id
_entity_poly.type
_entity_poly.pdbx_seq_one_letter_code
_entity_poly.pdbx_strand_id
1 'polypeptide(L)'
;MATIKCTKCGAPNELDAGAKFMRCGYCDSQIYIDKSGAGFFYVLPYQLDQGAAQGVFKRWAAGSDKAKDLESTARVVATNATYFPVFMFRRDNQGREDVYVEPARSTTLPGLHSLKVPPGDLKVFDQKYDFGGVELEQPNIEMMAYMDKLPGEPKEQALVYFPIYSMDYDYGGNRYSVTIDGSSGEVFAASWPPRQAAGYYAVGIGGFVVCAIGGMLLGSNPALGGILIGLMVPAVFAGGYYVAKNQ
;
A
#
# COMPACT_ATOMS: atom_id res chain seq x y z
N MET A 1 28.71 14.53 -3.03
CA MET A 1 28.97 15.26 -4.29
C MET A 1 28.62 14.32 -5.43
N ALA A 2 27.71 14.69 -6.32
CA ALA A 2 27.29 13.82 -7.42
C ALA A 2 28.25 13.99 -8.60
N THR A 3 28.62 12.89 -9.28
CA THR A 3 29.48 12.92 -10.47
C THR A 3 28.65 12.54 -11.68
N ILE A 4 28.64 13.40 -12.71
CA ILE A 4 27.94 13.12 -13.98
C ILE A 4 28.95 13.01 -15.12
N LYS A 5 28.68 12.11 -16.06
CA LYS A 5 29.47 12.03 -17.30
C LYS A 5 28.98 13.10 -18.27
N CYS A 6 29.90 13.87 -18.84
CA CYS A 6 29.60 14.82 -19.89
C CYS A 6 29.02 14.09 -21.12
N THR A 7 27.89 14.53 -21.64
CA THR A 7 27.24 13.96 -22.84
C THR A 7 28.05 14.15 -24.12
N LYS A 8 28.98 15.12 -24.13
CA LYS A 8 29.83 15.42 -25.29
C LYS A 8 31.15 14.66 -25.29
N CYS A 9 31.82 14.55 -24.15
CA CYS A 9 33.17 13.96 -24.07
C CYS A 9 33.28 12.73 -23.15
N GLY A 10 32.22 12.37 -22.43
CA GLY A 10 32.19 11.23 -21.51
C GLY A 10 32.97 11.44 -20.20
N ALA A 11 33.67 12.56 -20.03
CA ALA A 11 34.49 12.83 -18.84
C ALA A 11 33.63 13.00 -17.58
N PRO A 12 34.09 12.51 -16.41
CA PRO A 12 33.40 12.72 -15.14
C PRO A 12 33.57 14.17 -14.68
N ASN A 13 32.47 14.84 -14.38
CA ASN A 13 32.48 16.20 -13.83
C ASN A 13 31.72 16.23 -12.51
N GLU A 14 32.20 17.03 -11.57
CA GLU A 14 31.55 17.24 -10.29
C GLU A 14 30.34 18.17 -10.45
N LEU A 15 29.21 17.76 -9.87
CA LEU A 15 28.00 18.56 -9.84
C LEU A 15 27.78 19.20 -8.49
N ASP A 16 27.61 20.50 -8.51
CA ASP A 16 27.05 21.25 -7.40
C ASP A 16 25.53 21.06 -7.37
N ALA A 17 25.00 20.68 -6.20
CA ALA A 17 23.61 20.25 -6.02
C ALA A 17 22.60 21.35 -6.42
N GLY A 18 23.02 22.62 -6.52
CA GLY A 18 22.20 23.77 -6.96
C GLY A 18 22.32 24.16 -8.45
N ALA A 19 23.38 23.82 -9.17
CA ALA A 19 23.65 24.38 -10.51
C ALA A 19 22.83 23.71 -11.64
N LYS A 20 22.08 24.50 -12.45
CA LYS A 20 21.34 24.03 -13.66
C LYS A 20 22.23 23.93 -14.91
N PHE A 21 23.34 24.66 -14.89
CA PHE A 21 24.33 24.67 -15.93
C PHE A 21 25.64 24.21 -15.33
N MET A 22 26.31 23.26 -15.98
CA MET A 22 27.69 22.93 -15.67
C MET A 22 28.55 23.22 -16.89
N ARG A 23 29.73 23.79 -16.65
CA ARG A 23 30.77 23.87 -17.66
C ARG A 23 31.68 22.66 -17.46
N CYS A 24 31.81 21.84 -18.50
CA CYS A 24 32.71 20.71 -18.44
C CYS A 24 34.16 21.20 -18.34
N GLY A 25 34.89 20.78 -17.31
CA GLY A 25 36.30 21.16 -17.12
C GLY A 25 37.26 20.50 -18.12
N TYR A 26 36.77 19.58 -18.95
CA TYR A 26 37.59 18.81 -19.91
C TYR A 26 37.40 19.27 -21.35
N CYS A 27 36.15 19.48 -21.79
CA CYS A 27 35.85 19.84 -23.19
C CYS A 27 35.20 21.21 -23.35
N ASP A 28 35.15 21.99 -22.26
CA ASP A 28 34.57 23.34 -22.19
C ASP A 28 33.10 23.46 -22.63
N SER A 29 32.41 22.33 -22.84
CA SER A 29 31.00 22.36 -23.20
C SER A 29 30.15 22.82 -22.02
N GLN A 30 29.25 23.76 -22.27
CA GLN A 30 28.17 24.09 -21.34
C GLN A 30 27.06 23.06 -21.51
N ILE A 31 26.82 22.29 -20.46
CA ILE A 31 25.79 21.25 -20.43
C ILE A 31 24.64 21.80 -19.58
N TYR A 32 23.46 21.85 -20.17
CA TYR A 32 22.23 22.04 -19.43
C TYR A 32 21.86 20.71 -18.80
N ILE A 33 21.77 20.69 -17.47
CA ILE A 33 21.27 19.53 -16.75
C ILE A 33 19.84 19.84 -16.40
N ASP A 34 18.95 19.11 -17.06
CA ASP A 34 17.55 19.20 -16.75
C ASP A 34 17.27 18.52 -15.40
N LYS A 35 17.23 19.34 -14.35
CA LYS A 35 16.83 18.92 -13.00
C LYS A 35 15.31 18.75 -12.86
N SER A 36 14.56 18.82 -13.97
CA SER A 36 13.15 18.47 -14.02
C SER A 36 12.90 16.97 -13.75
N GLY A 37 13.94 16.14 -13.92
CA GLY A 37 13.98 14.73 -13.50
C GLY A 37 14.44 14.55 -12.06
N ALA A 38 14.33 13.32 -11.53
CA ALA A 38 14.74 13.00 -10.17
C ALA A 38 16.21 13.36 -9.94
N GLY A 39 16.46 14.39 -9.13
CA GLY A 39 17.82 14.88 -8.85
C GLY A 39 18.62 13.95 -7.94
N PHE A 40 17.93 13.08 -7.21
CA PHE A 40 18.50 12.07 -6.34
C PHE A 40 17.90 10.69 -6.64
N PHE A 41 18.74 9.66 -6.54
CA PHE A 41 18.33 8.27 -6.69
C PHE A 41 18.59 7.56 -5.37
N TYR A 42 17.55 6.98 -4.79
CA TYR A 42 17.61 6.23 -3.54
C TYR A 42 17.09 4.81 -3.74
N VAL A 43 17.60 3.89 -2.93
CA VAL A 43 17.10 2.52 -2.81
C VAL A 43 16.79 2.26 -1.34
N LEU A 44 15.62 1.70 -1.08
CA LEU A 44 15.29 1.15 0.23
C LEU A 44 15.69 -0.34 0.27
N PRO A 45 16.43 -0.81 1.29
CA PRO A 45 16.80 -2.21 1.38
C PRO A 45 15.58 -3.09 1.72
N TYR A 46 15.59 -4.34 1.25
CA TYR A 46 14.68 -5.36 1.78
C TYR A 46 15.03 -5.60 3.26
N GLN A 47 14.14 -5.20 4.16
CA GLN A 47 14.24 -5.50 5.60
C GLN A 47 13.57 -6.85 5.92
N LEU A 48 12.58 -7.21 5.13
CA LEU A 48 11.85 -8.47 5.22
C LEU A 48 12.36 -9.44 4.16
N ASP A 49 12.61 -10.70 4.56
CA ASP A 49 12.79 -11.79 3.61
C ASP A 49 11.44 -12.34 3.10
N GLN A 50 11.47 -13.25 2.13
CA GLN A 50 10.26 -13.82 1.54
C GLN A 50 9.40 -14.59 2.56
N GLY A 51 10.00 -15.25 3.54
CA GLY A 51 9.27 -15.97 4.60
C GLY A 51 8.61 -15.00 5.58
N ALA A 52 9.31 -13.92 5.95
CA ALA A 52 8.78 -12.83 6.75
C ALA A 52 7.62 -12.13 6.05
N ALA A 53 7.71 -11.92 4.72
CA ALA A 53 6.62 -11.38 3.91
C ALA A 53 5.38 -12.29 3.94
N GLN A 54 5.53 -13.62 3.87
CA GLN A 54 4.40 -14.54 4.05
C GLN A 54 3.80 -14.46 5.46
N GLY A 55 4.63 -14.25 6.48
CA GLY A 55 4.16 -14.01 7.85
C GLY A 55 3.36 -12.71 7.98
N VAL A 56 3.81 -11.64 7.31
CA VAL A 56 3.06 -10.38 7.21
C VAL A 56 1.72 -10.59 6.52
N PHE A 57 1.70 -11.31 5.39
CA PHE A 57 0.47 -11.67 4.69
C PHE A 57 -0.52 -12.42 5.60
N LYS A 58 -0.07 -13.44 6.34
CA LYS A 58 -0.93 -14.19 7.26
C LYS A 58 -1.54 -13.31 8.34
N ARG A 59 -0.74 -12.41 8.94
CA ARG A 59 -1.25 -11.45 9.94
C ARG A 59 -2.29 -10.50 9.36
N TRP A 60 -2.07 -10.01 8.14
CA TRP A 60 -3.04 -9.19 7.43
C TRP A 60 -4.32 -9.97 7.09
N ALA A 61 -4.19 -11.23 6.65
CA ALA A 61 -5.30 -12.11 6.32
C ALA A 61 -6.17 -12.47 7.55
N ALA A 62 -5.58 -12.49 8.74
CA ALA A 62 -6.28 -12.66 10.01
C ALA A 62 -7.05 -11.40 10.49
N GLY A 63 -7.03 -10.31 9.71
CA GLY A 63 -7.73 -9.07 10.03
C GLY A 63 -9.24 -9.26 10.17
N SER A 64 -9.87 -8.48 11.05
CA SER A 64 -11.29 -8.64 11.40
C SER A 64 -12.28 -8.30 10.28
N ASP A 65 -11.83 -7.54 9.28
CA ASP A 65 -12.60 -7.13 8.10
C ASP A 65 -12.52 -8.15 6.95
N LYS A 66 -11.62 -9.12 7.06
CA LYS A 66 -11.43 -10.22 6.09
C LYS A 66 -12.31 -11.42 6.42
N ALA A 67 -12.42 -12.34 5.46
CA ALA A 67 -13.00 -13.65 5.72
C ALA A 67 -12.25 -14.36 6.86
N LYS A 68 -13.00 -14.99 7.78
CA LYS A 68 -12.46 -15.51 9.04
C LYS A 68 -11.40 -16.58 8.85
N ASP A 69 -11.56 -17.42 7.83
CA ASP A 69 -10.65 -18.51 7.48
C ASP A 69 -9.69 -18.12 6.35
N LEU A 70 -9.59 -16.83 6.00
CA LEU A 70 -8.71 -16.38 4.93
C LEU A 70 -7.26 -16.79 5.19
N GLU A 71 -6.77 -16.62 6.41
CA GLU A 71 -5.42 -17.02 6.80
C GLU A 71 -5.14 -18.51 6.57
N SER A 72 -6.09 -19.39 6.90
CA SER A 72 -5.92 -20.85 6.83
C SER A 72 -6.21 -21.43 5.44
N THR A 73 -7.12 -20.80 4.69
CA THR A 73 -7.67 -21.34 3.45
C THR A 73 -7.04 -20.69 2.21
N ALA A 74 -6.49 -19.47 2.31
CA ALA A 74 -5.85 -18.81 1.19
C ALA A 74 -4.65 -19.61 0.68
N ARG A 75 -4.62 -19.85 -0.64
CA ARG A 75 -3.49 -20.49 -1.30
C ARG A 75 -2.69 -19.44 -2.06
N VAL A 76 -1.48 -19.16 -1.60
CA VAL A 76 -0.55 -18.29 -2.34
C VAL A 76 -0.12 -18.99 -3.63
N VAL A 77 -0.44 -18.38 -4.77
CA VAL A 77 -0.16 -18.90 -6.12
C VAL A 77 1.21 -18.44 -6.59
N ALA A 78 1.54 -17.18 -6.35
CA ALA A 78 2.81 -16.59 -6.76
C ALA A 78 3.29 -15.55 -5.74
N THR A 79 4.61 -15.39 -5.64
CA THR A 79 5.24 -14.34 -4.85
C THR A 79 6.40 -13.80 -5.67
N ASN A 80 6.31 -12.54 -6.06
CA ASN A 80 7.34 -11.85 -6.84
C ASN A 80 7.94 -10.74 -5.97
N ALA A 81 9.26 -10.69 -5.92
CA ALA A 81 10.00 -9.59 -5.32
C ALA A 81 10.52 -8.70 -6.45
N THR A 82 10.25 -7.41 -6.40
CA THR A 82 10.78 -6.44 -7.38
C THR A 82 11.15 -5.13 -6.69
N TYR A 83 12.09 -4.41 -7.28
CA TYR A 83 12.35 -3.02 -6.89
C TYR A 83 11.49 -2.10 -7.74
N PHE A 84 10.44 -1.54 -7.12
CA PHE A 84 9.47 -0.70 -7.81
C PHE A 84 9.88 0.78 -7.74
N PRO A 85 9.98 1.50 -8.88
CA PRO A 85 10.41 2.89 -8.91
C PRO A 85 9.27 3.86 -8.53
N VAL A 86 9.56 4.76 -7.60
CA VAL A 86 8.59 5.73 -7.05
C VAL A 86 9.23 7.10 -6.95
N PHE A 87 8.55 8.14 -7.42
CA PHE A 87 8.95 9.52 -7.20
C PHE A 87 8.58 9.99 -5.80
N MET A 88 9.55 10.57 -5.11
CA MET A 88 9.39 11.25 -3.84
C MET A 88 9.53 12.76 -4.07
N PHE A 89 8.55 13.52 -3.59
CA PHE A 89 8.54 14.98 -3.62
C PHE A 89 8.44 15.52 -2.20
N ARG A 90 9.48 16.21 -1.73
CA ARG A 90 9.41 17.01 -0.50
C ARG A 90 9.03 18.44 -0.88
N ARG A 91 7.92 18.92 -0.33
CA ARG A 91 7.36 20.25 -0.59
C ARG A 91 7.28 21.05 0.70
N ASP A 92 7.53 22.35 0.62
CA ASP A 92 7.23 23.28 1.71
C ASP A 92 5.89 23.96 1.44
N ASN A 93 4.93 23.74 2.35
CA ASN A 93 3.63 24.36 2.32
C ASN A 93 3.46 25.24 3.56
N GLN A 94 3.71 26.53 3.40
CA GLN A 94 3.57 27.55 4.47
C GLN A 94 4.36 27.21 5.74
N GLY A 95 5.58 26.65 5.61
CA GLY A 95 6.44 26.29 6.72
C GLY A 95 6.25 24.86 7.24
N ARG A 96 5.33 24.08 6.66
CA ARG A 96 5.19 22.63 6.91
C ARG A 96 5.82 21.85 5.75
N GLU A 97 6.73 20.95 6.07
CA GLU A 97 7.28 20.02 5.07
C GLU A 97 6.35 18.84 4.88
N ASP A 98 5.79 18.71 3.68
CA ASP A 98 4.95 17.59 3.26
C ASP A 98 5.73 16.72 2.26
N VAL A 99 5.64 15.39 2.43
CA VAL A 99 6.26 14.40 1.52
C VAL A 99 5.16 13.72 0.73
N TYR A 100 5.24 13.84 -0.61
CA TYR A 100 4.34 13.19 -1.55
C TYR A 100 5.08 12.08 -2.28
N VAL A 101 4.38 11.00 -2.58
CA VAL A 101 4.94 9.78 -3.15
C VAL A 101 4.05 9.35 -4.32
N GLU A 102 4.64 9.22 -5.50
CA GLU A 102 3.91 8.89 -6.74
C GLU A 102 4.64 7.80 -7.53
N PRO A 103 3.94 6.81 -8.10
CA PRO A 103 4.57 5.77 -8.93
C PRO A 103 5.31 6.38 -10.13
N ALA A 104 6.55 5.92 -10.37
CA ALA A 104 7.30 6.29 -11.57
C ALA A 104 7.07 5.30 -12.73
N ARG A 105 6.21 4.30 -12.50
CA ARG A 105 5.84 3.28 -13.49
C ARG A 105 4.35 3.01 -13.46
N SER A 106 3.77 2.76 -14.63
CA SER A 106 2.40 2.25 -14.74
C SER A 106 2.29 0.90 -14.05
N THR A 107 1.31 0.77 -13.14
CA THR A 107 1.18 -0.38 -12.26
C THR A 107 -0.27 -0.67 -11.95
N THR A 108 -0.58 -1.95 -11.78
CA THR A 108 -1.87 -2.43 -11.25
C THR A 108 -1.76 -2.79 -9.78
N LEU A 109 -0.56 -2.68 -9.19
CA LEU A 109 -0.32 -3.05 -7.80
C LEU A 109 -1.08 -2.09 -6.87
N PRO A 110 -1.82 -2.60 -5.88
CA PRO A 110 -2.56 -1.76 -4.94
C PRO A 110 -1.64 -0.95 -4.02
N GLY A 111 -2.09 0.26 -3.69
CA GLY A 111 -1.56 1.10 -2.60
C GLY A 111 -0.21 1.77 -2.84
N LEU A 112 0.35 1.70 -4.05
CA LEU A 112 1.65 2.30 -4.35
C LEU A 112 1.67 3.84 -4.19
N HIS A 113 0.54 4.52 -4.37
CA HIS A 113 0.39 5.97 -4.11
C HIS A 113 0.36 6.32 -2.62
N SER A 114 0.28 5.33 -1.73
CA SER A 114 0.20 5.50 -0.28
C SER A 114 1.45 4.99 0.45
N LEU A 115 2.50 4.67 -0.31
CA LEU A 115 3.80 4.30 0.25
C LEU A 115 4.38 5.45 1.07
N LYS A 116 4.97 5.12 2.22
CA LYS A 116 5.59 6.09 3.12
C LYS A 116 7.09 5.90 3.06
N VAL A 117 7.81 7.00 2.84
CA VAL A 117 9.27 6.99 2.86
C VAL A 117 9.76 7.12 4.31
N PRO A 118 10.46 6.11 4.87
CA PRO A 118 11.05 6.23 6.20
C PRO A 118 12.23 7.24 6.19
N PRO A 119 12.33 8.13 7.18
CA PRO A 119 13.33 9.21 7.19
C PRO A 119 14.79 8.77 7.43
N GLY A 120 15.05 7.48 7.74
CA GLY A 120 16.38 6.98 8.11
C GLY A 120 16.96 5.85 7.26
N ASP A 121 16.15 5.21 6.40
CA ASP A 121 16.55 3.97 5.71
C ASP A 121 16.92 4.16 4.22
N LEU A 122 16.92 5.41 3.76
CA LEU A 122 17.27 5.74 2.37
C LEU A 122 18.77 5.55 2.14
N LYS A 123 19.13 4.57 1.30
CA LYS A 123 20.49 4.42 0.80
C LYS A 123 20.60 5.13 -0.55
N VAL A 124 21.70 5.87 -0.74
CA VAL A 124 22.01 6.47 -2.04
C VAL A 124 22.23 5.35 -3.05
N PHE A 125 21.53 5.43 -4.18
CA PHE A 125 21.70 4.46 -5.26
C PHE A 125 23.04 4.71 -5.95
N ASP A 126 24.03 3.89 -5.64
CA ASP A 126 25.31 3.86 -6.34
C ASP A 126 25.36 2.67 -7.31
N GLN A 127 26.31 2.70 -8.27
CA GLN A 127 26.47 1.62 -9.25
C GLN A 127 26.94 0.29 -8.65
N LYS A 128 27.13 0.21 -7.33
CA LYS A 128 27.64 -0.96 -6.60
C LYS A 128 26.57 -1.61 -5.72
N TYR A 129 25.33 -1.11 -5.73
CA TYR A 129 24.27 -1.69 -4.94
C TYR A 129 23.94 -3.10 -5.44
N ASP A 130 24.13 -4.09 -4.56
CA ASP A 130 23.75 -5.48 -4.85
C ASP A 130 22.25 -5.65 -4.59
N PHE A 131 21.49 -5.88 -5.66
CA PHE A 131 20.07 -6.14 -5.60
C PHE A 131 19.72 -7.58 -5.19
N GLY A 132 20.71 -8.43 -4.88
CA GLY A 132 20.48 -9.79 -4.42
C GLY A 132 19.76 -10.67 -5.44
N GLY A 133 19.89 -10.35 -6.73
CA GLY A 133 19.19 -11.05 -7.82
C GLY A 133 17.72 -10.66 -8.00
N VAL A 134 17.22 -9.65 -7.27
CA VAL A 134 15.87 -9.11 -7.43
C VAL A 134 15.80 -8.19 -8.66
N GLU A 135 14.73 -8.31 -9.44
CA GLU A 135 14.53 -7.51 -10.65
C GLU A 135 14.25 -6.03 -10.32
N LEU A 136 14.94 -5.14 -11.04
CA LEU A 136 14.75 -3.69 -10.96
C LEU A 136 13.80 -3.24 -12.06
N GLU A 137 12.62 -2.75 -11.68
CA GLU A 137 11.66 -2.24 -12.66
C GLU A 137 12.06 -0.85 -13.15
N GLN A 138 12.01 -0.62 -14.46
CA GLN A 138 12.37 0.67 -15.03
C GLN A 138 11.19 1.67 -14.99
N PRO A 139 11.45 2.95 -14.66
CA PRO A 139 10.45 4.01 -14.78
C PRO A 139 9.97 4.14 -16.23
N ASN A 140 8.67 4.37 -16.41
CA ASN A 140 8.08 4.71 -17.72
C ASN A 140 7.14 5.92 -17.66
N ILE A 141 7.01 6.55 -16.50
CA ILE A 141 6.28 7.79 -16.30
C ILE A 141 7.31 8.87 -15.98
N GLU A 142 7.21 9.99 -16.70
CA GLU A 142 8.08 11.14 -16.48
C GLU A 142 7.62 11.95 -15.27
N MET A 143 8.58 12.48 -14.51
CA MET A 143 8.29 13.18 -13.25
C MET A 143 7.43 14.43 -13.44
N MET A 144 7.55 15.09 -14.60
CA MET A 144 6.73 16.24 -15.00
C MET A 144 5.23 15.96 -14.99
N ALA A 145 4.79 14.70 -15.11
CA ALA A 145 3.37 14.33 -15.07
C ALA A 145 2.68 14.67 -13.74
N TYR A 146 3.46 14.83 -12.67
CA TYR A 146 2.96 15.09 -11.31
C TYR A 146 3.18 16.53 -10.83
N MET A 147 4.13 17.27 -11.44
CA MET A 147 4.61 18.54 -10.92
C MET A 147 3.51 19.60 -10.77
N ASP A 148 2.57 19.66 -11.72
CA ASP A 148 1.50 20.66 -11.74
C ASP A 148 0.43 20.42 -10.67
N LYS A 149 0.36 19.21 -10.11
CA LYS A 149 -0.67 18.82 -9.13
C LYS A 149 -0.19 18.97 -7.69
N LEU A 150 1.11 19.18 -7.48
CA LEU A 150 1.72 19.21 -6.15
C LEU A 150 1.73 20.64 -5.58
N PRO A 151 1.09 20.88 -4.41
CA PRO A 151 1.13 22.19 -3.78
C PRO A 151 2.50 22.46 -3.12
N GLY A 152 2.82 23.73 -2.91
CA GLY A 152 4.00 24.17 -2.17
C GLY A 152 5.29 24.26 -3.00
N GLU A 153 6.31 24.86 -2.40
CA GLU A 153 7.61 25.07 -3.04
C GLU A 153 8.44 23.76 -3.04
N PRO A 154 9.10 23.41 -4.15
CA PRO A 154 9.94 22.21 -4.23
C PRO A 154 11.18 22.33 -3.34
N LYS A 155 11.33 21.42 -2.36
CA LYS A 155 12.55 21.28 -1.55
C LYS A 155 13.45 20.16 -2.05
N GLU A 156 12.91 18.97 -2.26
CA GLU A 156 13.65 17.81 -2.74
C GLU A 156 12.79 16.97 -3.70
N GLN A 157 13.40 16.42 -4.75
CA GLN A 157 12.76 15.55 -5.72
C GLN A 157 13.69 14.37 -6.01
N ALA A 158 13.22 13.16 -5.78
CA ALA A 158 14.03 11.96 -5.86
C ALA A 158 13.27 10.78 -6.47
N LEU A 159 13.99 9.86 -7.09
CA LEU A 159 13.51 8.56 -7.50
C LEU A 159 13.95 7.55 -6.45
N VAL A 160 13.00 6.93 -5.79
CA VAL A 160 13.20 5.94 -4.74
C VAL A 160 12.74 4.59 -5.24
N TYR A 161 13.63 3.60 -5.21
CA TYR A 161 13.26 2.22 -5.48
C TYR A 161 12.80 1.55 -4.19
N PHE A 162 11.52 1.21 -4.15
CA PHE A 162 10.90 0.50 -3.03
C PHE A 162 11.05 -1.01 -3.22
N PRO A 163 11.44 -1.75 -2.17
CA PRO A 163 11.39 -3.20 -2.18
C PRO A 163 9.93 -3.63 -2.06
N ILE A 164 9.37 -4.23 -3.11
CA ILE A 164 7.97 -4.62 -3.16
C ILE A 164 7.85 -6.13 -3.31
N TYR A 165 7.04 -6.73 -2.43
CA TYR A 165 6.53 -8.08 -2.61
C TYR A 165 5.12 -8.03 -3.17
N SER A 166 4.92 -8.57 -4.37
CA SER A 166 3.60 -8.82 -4.95
C SER A 166 3.23 -10.28 -4.74
N MET A 167 2.10 -10.53 -4.07
CA MET A 167 1.59 -11.88 -3.82
C MET A 167 0.21 -12.04 -4.42
N ASP A 168 0.06 -13.07 -5.25
CA ASP A 168 -1.23 -13.51 -5.74
C ASP A 168 -1.71 -14.71 -4.92
N TYR A 169 -2.97 -14.68 -4.50
CA TYR A 169 -3.56 -15.78 -3.74
C TYR A 169 -4.97 -16.10 -4.23
N ASP A 170 -5.31 -17.38 -4.17
CA ASP A 170 -6.65 -17.88 -4.47
C ASP A 170 -7.43 -18.12 -3.16
N TYR A 171 -8.67 -17.66 -3.14
CA TYR A 171 -9.62 -17.91 -2.07
C TYR A 171 -11.04 -18.05 -2.63
N GLY A 172 -11.70 -19.16 -2.30
CA GLY A 172 -13.08 -19.43 -2.76
C GLY A 172 -13.23 -19.47 -4.29
N GLY A 173 -12.17 -19.83 -5.03
CA GLY A 173 -12.15 -19.84 -6.50
C GLY A 173 -11.90 -18.48 -7.15
N ASN A 174 -11.75 -17.41 -6.36
CA ASN A 174 -11.38 -16.09 -6.85
C ASN A 174 -9.91 -15.79 -6.57
N ARG A 175 -9.26 -15.11 -7.50
CA ARG A 175 -7.86 -14.68 -7.38
C ARG A 175 -7.81 -13.24 -6.90
N TYR A 176 -6.95 -13.00 -5.92
CA TYR A 176 -6.70 -11.70 -5.32
C TYR A 176 -5.21 -11.41 -5.35
N SER A 177 -4.86 -10.13 -5.29
CA SER A 177 -3.47 -9.69 -5.26
C SER A 177 -3.26 -8.72 -4.12
N VAL A 178 -2.12 -8.86 -3.45
CA VAL A 178 -1.70 -8.03 -2.33
C VAL A 178 -0.26 -7.59 -2.54
N THR A 179 -0.02 -6.32 -2.23
CA THR A 179 1.32 -5.71 -2.26
C THR A 179 1.79 -5.54 -0.83
N ILE A 180 3.03 -5.92 -0.56
CA ILE A 180 3.67 -5.74 0.75
C ILE A 180 4.94 -4.93 0.53
N ASP A 181 5.09 -3.85 1.29
CA ASP A 181 6.34 -3.10 1.34
C ASP A 181 7.38 -3.91 2.12
N GLY A 182 8.46 -4.32 1.45
CA GLY A 182 9.55 -5.10 2.01
C GLY A 182 10.45 -4.31 2.98
N SER A 183 10.27 -2.98 3.07
CA SER A 183 10.99 -2.13 4.01
C SER A 183 10.19 -1.93 5.31
N SER A 184 8.89 -1.59 5.23
CA SER A 184 8.06 -1.30 6.40
C SER A 184 7.18 -2.47 6.86
N GLY A 185 6.88 -3.42 5.96
CA GLY A 185 5.87 -4.46 6.18
C GLY A 185 4.42 -3.97 6.05
N GLU A 186 4.19 -2.75 5.59
CA GLU A 186 2.84 -2.25 5.29
C GLU A 186 2.22 -3.05 4.13
N VAL A 187 0.93 -3.38 4.27
CA VAL A 187 0.21 -4.25 3.33
C VAL A 187 -0.88 -3.46 2.64
N PHE A 188 -0.89 -3.54 1.32
CA PHE A 188 -1.87 -2.88 0.47
C PHE A 188 -2.62 -3.90 -0.37
N ALA A 189 -3.96 -3.82 -0.37
CA ALA A 189 -4.81 -4.66 -1.20
C ALA A 189 -5.91 -3.80 -1.82
N ALA A 190 -6.17 -4.00 -3.12
CA ALA A 190 -7.26 -3.31 -3.81
C ALA A 190 -8.61 -3.92 -3.44
N SER A 191 -8.64 -5.25 -3.29
CA SER A 191 -9.81 -6.02 -2.93
C SER A 191 -9.42 -7.24 -2.11
N TRP A 192 -10.35 -7.71 -1.30
CA TRP A 192 -10.17 -8.88 -0.45
C TRP A 192 -11.51 -9.55 -0.19
N PRO A 193 -11.52 -10.86 0.17
CA PRO A 193 -12.73 -11.54 0.62
C PRO A 193 -13.28 -10.86 1.89
N PRO A 194 -14.48 -10.26 1.83
CA PRO A 194 -15.06 -9.61 2.99
C PRO A 194 -15.55 -10.66 3.99
N ARG A 195 -15.63 -10.26 5.26
CA ARG A 195 -16.28 -11.08 6.27
C ARG A 195 -17.75 -11.33 5.90
N GLN A 196 -18.17 -12.60 5.93
CA GLN A 196 -19.57 -12.94 5.71
C GLN A 196 -20.42 -12.37 6.86
N ALA A 197 -21.33 -11.44 6.54
CA ALA A 197 -22.24 -10.82 7.50
C ALA A 197 -23.67 -11.39 7.41
N ALA A 198 -23.93 -12.30 6.48
CA ALA A 198 -25.27 -12.83 6.21
C ALA A 198 -25.92 -13.47 7.44
N GLY A 199 -25.16 -14.17 8.28
CA GLY A 199 -25.69 -14.75 9.52
C GLY A 199 -26.14 -13.69 10.51
N TYR A 200 -25.36 -12.61 10.65
CA TYR A 200 -25.72 -11.49 11.53
C TYR A 200 -26.93 -10.72 11.02
N TYR A 201 -27.05 -10.53 9.70
CA TYR A 201 -28.25 -9.93 9.11
C TYR A 201 -29.49 -10.80 9.35
N ALA A 202 -29.38 -12.12 9.21
CA ALA A 202 -30.49 -13.04 9.48
C ALA A 202 -30.95 -12.97 10.95
N VAL A 203 -30.02 -12.95 11.90
CA VAL A 203 -30.31 -12.79 13.33
C VAL A 203 -30.94 -11.44 13.62
N GLY A 204 -30.40 -10.34 13.05
CA GLY A 204 -30.92 -8.99 13.25
C GLY A 204 -32.32 -8.79 12.67
N ILE A 205 -32.54 -9.22 11.43
CA ILE A 205 -33.86 -9.14 10.77
C ILE A 205 -34.87 -10.04 11.49
N GLY A 206 -34.49 -11.26 11.85
CA GLY A 206 -35.34 -12.17 12.60
C GLY A 206 -35.77 -11.60 13.95
N GLY A 207 -34.82 -11.04 14.72
CA GLY A 207 -35.11 -10.36 15.98
C GLY A 207 -36.05 -9.16 15.82
N PHE A 208 -35.85 -8.34 14.78
CA PHE A 208 -36.73 -7.21 14.48
C PHE A 208 -38.17 -7.66 14.18
N VAL A 209 -38.34 -8.68 13.35
CA VAL A 209 -39.67 -9.23 13.00
C VAL A 209 -40.38 -9.79 14.24
N VAL A 210 -39.67 -10.56 15.07
CA VAL A 210 -40.22 -11.10 16.34
C VAL A 210 -40.64 -9.97 17.28
N CYS A 211 -39.84 -8.90 17.37
CA CYS A 211 -40.16 -7.72 18.18
C CYS A 211 -41.40 -6.99 17.65
N ALA A 212 -41.50 -6.78 16.33
CA ALA A 212 -42.64 -6.12 15.71
C ALA A 212 -43.95 -6.91 15.93
N ILE A 213 -43.91 -8.23 15.76
CA ILE A 213 -45.06 -9.12 16.02
C ILE A 213 -45.41 -9.11 17.50
N GLY A 214 -44.42 -9.25 18.39
CA GLY A 214 -44.63 -9.19 19.84
C GLY A 214 -45.25 -7.86 20.29
N GLY A 215 -44.78 -6.74 19.74
CA GLY A 215 -45.31 -5.41 19.99
C GLY A 215 -46.77 -5.25 19.53
N MET A 216 -47.11 -5.75 18.34
CA MET A 216 -48.49 -5.76 17.86
C MET A 216 -49.41 -6.62 18.74
N LEU A 217 -48.91 -7.76 19.24
CA LEU A 217 -49.65 -8.66 20.12
C LEU A 217 -49.86 -8.10 21.52
N LEU A 218 -49.04 -7.15 22.01
CA LEU A 218 -49.30 -6.51 23.31
C LEU A 218 -50.65 -5.81 23.37
N GLY A 219 -51.18 -5.33 22.23
CA GLY A 219 -52.50 -4.71 22.15
C GLY A 219 -53.68 -5.69 22.16
N SER A 220 -53.49 -6.93 21.68
CA SER A 220 -54.56 -7.93 21.58
C SER A 220 -54.47 -9.03 22.63
N ASN A 221 -53.27 -9.52 22.92
CA ASN A 221 -52.97 -10.51 23.96
C ASN A 221 -51.64 -10.18 24.66
N PRO A 222 -51.69 -9.42 25.78
CA PRO A 222 -50.49 -8.91 26.43
C PRO A 222 -49.58 -10.01 27.00
N ALA A 223 -50.15 -11.15 27.42
CA ALA A 223 -49.36 -12.28 27.90
C ALA A 223 -48.49 -12.88 26.79
N LEU A 224 -49.06 -13.12 25.61
CA LEU A 224 -48.32 -13.64 24.46
C LEU A 224 -47.29 -12.65 23.91
N GLY A 225 -47.66 -11.36 23.82
CA GLY A 225 -46.73 -10.31 23.37
C GLY A 225 -45.51 -10.16 24.29
N GLY A 226 -45.73 -10.17 25.61
CA GLY A 226 -44.65 -10.09 26.60
C GLY A 226 -43.71 -11.29 26.57
N ILE A 227 -44.23 -12.51 26.40
CA ILE A 227 -43.41 -13.74 26.28
C ILE A 227 -42.54 -13.70 25.02
N LEU A 228 -43.10 -13.30 23.87
CA LEU A 228 -42.36 -13.22 22.60
C LEU A 228 -41.19 -12.24 22.68
N ILE A 229 -41.40 -11.05 23.24
CA ILE A 229 -40.33 -10.05 23.41
C ILE A 229 -39.30 -10.53 24.44
N GLY A 230 -39.75 -11.11 25.55
CA GLY A 230 -38.87 -11.63 26.60
C GLY A 230 -37.95 -12.75 26.13
N LEU A 231 -38.44 -13.64 25.25
CA LEU A 231 -37.66 -14.73 24.66
C LEU A 231 -36.79 -14.27 23.49
N MET A 232 -37.11 -13.15 22.84
CA MET A 232 -36.34 -12.63 21.71
C MET A 232 -34.91 -12.28 22.11
N VAL A 233 -34.72 -11.60 23.25
CA VAL A 233 -33.40 -11.18 23.72
C VAL A 233 -32.43 -12.36 23.85
N PRO A 234 -32.70 -13.41 24.65
CA PRO A 234 -31.79 -14.55 24.74
C PRO A 234 -31.63 -15.30 23.41
N ALA A 235 -32.67 -15.34 22.56
CA ALA A 235 -32.59 -15.97 21.24
C ALA A 235 -31.65 -15.21 20.28
N VAL A 236 -31.69 -13.88 20.27
CA VAL A 236 -30.78 -13.04 19.46
C VAL A 236 -29.35 -13.15 19.96
N PHE A 237 -29.12 -13.15 21.27
CA PHE A 237 -27.78 -13.36 21.84
C PHE A 237 -27.23 -14.76 21.53
N ALA A 238 -28.04 -15.81 21.69
CA ALA A 238 -27.65 -17.18 21.35
C ALA A 238 -27.40 -17.34 19.85
N GLY A 239 -28.26 -16.76 19.01
CA GLY A 239 -28.11 -16.77 17.55
C GLY A 239 -26.87 -16.01 17.09
N GLY A 240 -26.61 -14.83 17.64
CA GLY A 240 -25.40 -14.06 17.36
C GLY A 240 -24.12 -14.78 17.78
N TYR A 241 -24.12 -15.46 18.94
CA TYR A 241 -23.01 -16.28 19.39
C TYR A 241 -22.77 -17.49 18.47
N TYR A 242 -23.85 -18.17 18.06
CA TYR A 242 -23.77 -19.29 17.12
C TYR A 242 -23.18 -18.87 15.77
N VAL A 243 -23.65 -17.74 15.23
CA VAL A 243 -23.11 -17.16 13.98
C VAL A 243 -21.63 -16.81 14.15
N ALA A 244 -21.24 -16.17 15.27
CA ALA A 244 -19.84 -15.81 15.53
C ALA A 244 -18.89 -17.02 15.58
N LYS A 245 -19.39 -18.16 16.06
CA LYS A 245 -18.63 -19.40 16.17
C LYS A 245 -18.49 -20.10 14.81
N ASN A 246 -19.57 -20.13 14.02
CA ASN A 246 -19.68 -20.97 12.82
C ASN A 246 -19.44 -20.24 11.48
N GLN A 247 -19.46 -18.91 11.45
CA GLN A 247 -18.98 -18.07 10.32
C GLN A 247 -17.65 -17.44 10.67
#